data_AF-A0A1M6B6Q5-F1
#
_entry.id   AF-A0A1M6B6Q5-F1
#
_cell.length_a   1.000
_cell.length_b   1.000
_cell.length_c   1.000
_cell.angle_alpha   90.00
_cell.angle_beta   90.00
_cell.angle_gamma   90.00
#
_symmetry.space_group_name_H-M   'P 1'
#
loop_
_entity.id
_entity.type
_entity.pdbx_description
1 polymer ?
#
loop_
_entity_poly.entity_id
_entity_poly.type
_entity_poly.pdbx_seq_one_letter_code
_entity_poly.pdbx_strand_id
1 'polypeptide(L)'
;MNGTSQQNKAKKLYIIIVLGVIVVLGIALYFAWPFLSSLGNPDKIRNMIDKAGPWGPLVFILIQILQVLVAPIPGQVAGLAGGYLFGPIWGLIYTMIGATIGFTLIFILTRKFGRPFVGCFVDKKNLDKFDHLIEGKKGKLVIFLIYLLPAFPDDLISFVAGLSTIPIRSLVIISVLGRLPGYAILTFTGHGLTFKNLSPVIVSISILLILLATAWWKRKWLQDFVLHNNKILFIKRHWKKSWPIILLWIVAIIVAAIAIYEIAGLILYGRY
;
A
#
# COMPACT_ATOMS: atom_id res chain seq x y z
N MET A 1 -34.36 14.39 32.74
CA MET A 1 -33.75 13.04 32.93
C MET A 1 -33.81 12.13 31.68
N ASN A 2 -34.20 12.63 30.49
CA ASN A 2 -34.39 11.77 29.30
C ASN A 2 -33.16 11.60 28.38
N GLY A 3 -32.09 12.39 28.57
CA GLY A 3 -30.92 12.35 27.68
C GLY A 3 -30.04 11.11 27.81
N THR A 4 -29.90 10.55 29.01
CA THR A 4 -29.03 9.39 29.30
C THR A 4 -29.63 8.06 28.83
N SER A 5 -30.96 7.89 28.88
CA SER A 5 -31.61 6.64 28.41
C SER A 5 -31.60 6.52 26.89
N GLN A 6 -31.73 7.63 26.17
CA GLN A 6 -31.73 7.68 24.71
C GLN A 6 -30.31 7.46 24.14
N GLN A 7 -29.28 8.02 24.79
CA GLN A 7 -27.87 7.72 24.48
C GLN A 7 -27.53 6.24 24.69
N ASN A 8 -28.00 5.63 25.79
CA ASN A 8 -27.74 4.22 26.06
C ASN A 8 -28.43 3.27 25.08
N LYS A 9 -29.64 3.61 24.58
CA LYS A 9 -30.31 2.85 23.52
C LYS A 9 -29.57 2.94 22.18
N ALA A 10 -29.10 4.13 21.79
CA ALA A 10 -28.32 4.31 20.56
C ALA A 10 -26.98 3.54 20.62
N LYS A 11 -26.32 3.56 21.78
CA LYS A 11 -25.09 2.78 22.01
C LYS A 11 -25.33 1.27 21.93
N LYS A 12 -26.41 0.76 22.55
CA LYS A 12 -26.82 -0.66 22.44
C LYS A 12 -27.13 -1.08 21.02
N LEU A 13 -27.92 -0.29 20.28
CA LEU A 13 -28.27 -0.58 18.89
C LEU A 13 -27.02 -0.63 18.00
N TYR A 14 -26.09 0.29 18.20
CA TYR A 14 -24.83 0.33 17.47
C TYR A 14 -23.95 -0.89 17.78
N ILE A 15 -23.85 -1.29 19.04
CA ILE A 15 -23.12 -2.52 19.44
C ILE A 15 -23.73 -3.76 18.78
N ILE A 16 -25.06 -3.84 18.71
CA ILE A 16 -25.76 -4.96 18.04
C ILE A 16 -25.48 -4.96 16.53
N ILE A 17 -25.47 -3.80 15.88
CA ILE A 17 -25.13 -3.69 14.45
C ILE A 17 -23.68 -4.12 14.20
N VAL A 18 -22.75 -3.65 15.03
CA VAL A 18 -21.33 -4.02 14.96
C VAL A 18 -21.14 -5.53 15.17
N LEU A 19 -21.79 -6.11 16.19
CA LEU A 19 -21.75 -7.55 16.43
C LEU A 19 -22.36 -8.32 15.27
N GLY A 20 -23.46 -7.85 14.70
CA GLY A 20 -24.05 -8.42 13.49
C GLY A 20 -23.09 -8.39 12.30
N VAL A 21 -22.40 -7.27 12.07
CA VAL A 21 -21.38 -7.14 11.02
C VAL A 21 -20.19 -8.06 11.27
N ILE A 22 -19.72 -8.18 12.51
CA ILE A 22 -18.64 -9.10 12.89
C ILE A 22 -19.04 -10.55 12.66
N VAL A 23 -20.27 -10.93 13.02
CA VAL A 23 -20.79 -12.28 12.81
C VAL A 23 -20.94 -12.57 11.31
N VAL A 24 -21.47 -11.63 10.52
CA VAL A 24 -21.58 -11.77 9.07
C VAL A 24 -20.20 -11.85 8.41
N LEU A 25 -19.23 -11.04 8.84
CA LEU A 25 -17.84 -11.14 8.40
C LEU A 25 -17.21 -12.46 8.80
N GLY A 26 -17.45 -12.95 10.02
CA GLY A 26 -16.95 -14.23 10.51
C GLY A 26 -17.52 -15.42 9.72
N ILE A 27 -18.82 -15.38 9.41
CA ILE A 27 -19.48 -16.39 8.56
C ILE A 27 -18.93 -16.31 7.13
N ALA A 28 -18.82 -15.10 6.56
CA ALA A 28 -18.24 -14.90 5.23
C ALA A 28 -16.79 -15.40 5.17
N LEU A 29 -15.99 -15.14 6.20
CA LEU A 29 -14.61 -15.64 6.33
C LEU A 29 -14.55 -17.16 6.46
N TYR A 30 -15.46 -17.77 7.22
CA TYR A 30 -15.55 -19.23 7.34
C TYR A 30 -15.84 -19.89 5.99
N PHE A 31 -16.84 -19.38 5.25
CA PHE A 31 -17.17 -19.89 3.91
C PHE A 31 -16.11 -19.55 2.87
N ALA A 32 -15.43 -18.41 3.01
CA ALA A 32 -14.34 -18.02 2.13
C ALA A 32 -13.00 -18.67 2.52
N TRP A 33 -12.89 -19.35 3.66
CA TRP A 33 -11.63 -19.95 4.14
C TRP A 33 -10.97 -20.94 3.17
N PRO A 34 -11.72 -21.82 2.48
CA PRO A 34 -11.15 -22.69 1.44
C PRO A 34 -10.57 -21.90 0.26
N PHE A 35 -11.17 -20.75 -0.06
CA PHE A 35 -10.70 -19.84 -1.10
C PHE A 35 -9.50 -19.02 -0.61
N LEU A 36 -9.57 -18.40 0.57
CA LEU A 36 -8.46 -17.66 1.18
C LEU A 36 -7.21 -18.52 1.39
N SER A 37 -7.37 -19.75 1.88
CA SER A 37 -6.26 -20.69 2.06
C SER A 37 -5.64 -21.10 0.72
N SER A 38 -6.43 -21.07 -0.37
CA SER A 38 -5.92 -21.26 -1.73
C SER A 38 -5.12 -20.05 -2.24
N LEU A 39 -5.39 -18.83 -1.74
CA LEU A 39 -4.60 -17.63 -2.07
C LEU A 39 -3.18 -17.65 -1.49
N GLY A 40 -2.90 -18.53 -0.52
CA GLY A 40 -1.54 -18.76 -0.01
C GLY A 40 -0.67 -19.63 -0.93
N ASN A 41 -1.26 -20.28 -1.94
CA ASN A 41 -0.55 -21.18 -2.85
C ASN A 41 -0.50 -20.57 -4.27
N PRO A 42 0.69 -20.15 -4.75
CA PRO A 42 0.86 -19.54 -6.07
C PRO A 42 0.32 -20.38 -7.23
N ASP A 43 0.44 -21.71 -7.15
CA ASP A 43 0.00 -22.61 -8.21
C ASP A 43 -1.53 -22.70 -8.32
N LYS A 44 -2.24 -22.58 -7.19
CA LYS A 44 -3.71 -22.55 -7.19
C LYS A 44 -4.25 -21.25 -7.78
N ILE A 45 -3.66 -20.11 -7.41
CA ILE A 45 -4.03 -18.81 -8.03
C ILE A 45 -3.74 -18.84 -9.53
N ARG A 46 -2.59 -19.38 -9.92
CA ARG A 46 -2.23 -19.53 -11.34
C ARG A 46 -3.26 -20.34 -12.10
N ASN A 47 -3.65 -21.50 -11.58
CA ASN A 47 -4.67 -22.34 -12.20
C ASN A 47 -6.05 -21.65 -12.30
N MET A 48 -6.42 -20.85 -11.30
CA MET A 48 -7.65 -20.05 -11.36
C MET A 48 -7.61 -18.98 -12.45
N ILE A 49 -6.47 -18.32 -12.61
CA ILE A 49 -6.27 -17.29 -13.63
C ILE A 49 -6.20 -17.91 -15.02
N ASP A 50 -5.48 -19.03 -15.17
CA ASP A 50 -5.36 -19.77 -16.42
C ASP A 50 -6.75 -20.26 -16.89
N LYS A 51 -7.58 -20.78 -15.97
CA LYS A 51 -8.97 -21.16 -16.26
C LYS A 51 -9.87 -19.98 -16.64
N ALA A 52 -9.58 -18.78 -16.13
CA ALA A 52 -10.31 -17.57 -16.50
C ALA A 52 -9.93 -17.04 -17.90
N GLY A 53 -8.83 -17.53 -18.48
CA GLY A 53 -8.39 -17.17 -19.82
C GLY A 53 -8.22 -15.65 -19.99
N PRO A 54 -8.86 -15.02 -20.99
CA PRO A 54 -8.78 -13.57 -21.20
C PRO A 54 -9.24 -12.71 -20.01
N TRP A 55 -10.07 -13.27 -19.11
CA TRP A 55 -10.58 -12.57 -17.92
C TRP A 55 -9.65 -12.67 -16.71
N GLY A 56 -8.51 -13.37 -16.82
CA GLY A 56 -7.52 -13.55 -15.75
C GLY A 56 -7.14 -12.25 -15.01
N PRO A 57 -6.84 -11.14 -15.71
CA PRO A 57 -6.55 -9.86 -15.06
C PRO A 57 -7.70 -9.32 -14.19
N LEU A 58 -8.94 -9.43 -14.66
CA LEU A 58 -10.12 -8.96 -13.93
C LEU A 58 -10.33 -9.78 -12.66
N VAL A 59 -10.18 -11.11 -12.76
CA VAL A 59 -10.25 -12.02 -11.61
C VAL A 59 -9.18 -11.67 -10.58
N PHE A 60 -7.94 -11.41 -11.01
CA PHE A 60 -6.87 -11.00 -10.10
C PHE A 60 -7.14 -9.66 -9.41
N ILE A 61 -7.68 -8.66 -10.13
CA ILE A 61 -8.08 -7.37 -9.54
C ILE A 61 -9.19 -7.57 -8.50
N LEU A 62 -10.17 -8.43 -8.76
CA LEU A 62 -11.23 -8.74 -7.79
C LEU A 62 -10.68 -9.43 -6.55
N ILE A 63 -9.76 -10.39 -6.72
CA ILE A 63 -9.05 -11.03 -5.60
C ILE A 63 -8.32 -9.99 -4.75
N GLN A 64 -7.60 -9.05 -5.38
CA GLN A 64 -6.92 -7.95 -4.69
C GLN A 64 -7.88 -7.07 -3.88
N ILE A 65 -9.02 -6.70 -4.45
CA ILE A 65 -10.05 -5.91 -3.76
C ILE A 65 -10.59 -6.67 -2.54
N LEU A 66 -10.93 -7.95 -2.73
CA LEU A 66 -11.49 -8.78 -1.67
C LEU A 66 -10.49 -9.05 -0.55
N GLN A 67 -9.22 -9.28 -0.89
CA GLN A 67 -8.13 -9.37 0.06
C GLN A 67 -8.12 -8.12 0.95
N VAL A 68 -7.92 -6.94 0.37
CA VAL A 68 -7.84 -5.69 1.15
C VAL A 68 -9.05 -5.50 2.08
N LEU A 69 -10.26 -5.89 1.66
CA LEU A 69 -11.49 -5.69 2.44
C LEU A 69 -11.76 -6.74 3.53
N VAL A 70 -11.56 -8.02 3.22
CA VAL A 70 -12.11 -9.14 4.01
C VAL A 70 -11.03 -9.84 4.81
N ALA A 71 -9.84 -9.94 4.24
CA ALA A 71 -8.76 -10.72 4.80
C ALA A 71 -7.50 -9.87 4.69
N PRO A 72 -7.03 -9.21 5.77
CA PRO A 72 -5.78 -8.45 5.75
C PRO A 72 -4.59 -9.42 5.62
N ILE A 73 -4.57 -10.14 4.50
CA ILE A 73 -3.42 -10.81 3.93
C ILE A 73 -2.53 -9.65 3.52
N PRO A 74 -1.27 -9.63 3.98
CA PRO A 74 -0.38 -8.53 3.70
C PRO A 74 -0.33 -8.26 2.18
N GLY A 75 -0.58 -7.01 1.76
CA GLY A 75 -0.61 -6.63 0.34
C GLY A 75 0.68 -6.97 -0.42
N GLN A 76 1.78 -7.19 0.32
CA GLN A 76 3.05 -7.68 -0.17
C GLN A 76 2.93 -9.02 -0.90
N VAL A 77 2.14 -9.95 -0.36
CA VAL A 77 1.90 -11.27 -0.95
C VAL A 77 1.23 -11.11 -2.32
N ALA A 78 0.28 -10.20 -2.41
CA ALA A 78 -0.47 -9.97 -3.63
C ALA A 78 0.38 -9.27 -4.71
N GLY A 79 1.28 -8.37 -4.32
CA GLY A 79 2.27 -7.80 -5.25
C GLY A 79 3.24 -8.85 -5.82
N LEU A 80 3.74 -9.75 -4.97
CA LEU A 80 4.57 -10.88 -5.40
C LEU A 80 3.80 -11.79 -6.36
N ALA A 81 2.56 -12.14 -6.01
CA ALA A 81 1.70 -12.97 -6.86
C ALA A 81 1.45 -12.30 -8.21
N GLY A 82 1.13 -10.99 -8.23
CA GLY A 82 0.92 -10.26 -9.48
C GLY A 82 2.14 -10.31 -10.41
N GLY A 83 3.34 -10.15 -9.84
CA GLY A 83 4.60 -10.30 -10.57
C GLY A 83 4.85 -11.71 -11.10
N TYR A 84 4.58 -12.72 -10.28
CA TYR A 84 4.71 -14.14 -10.64
C TYR A 84 3.76 -14.53 -11.78
N LEU A 85 2.54 -14.00 -11.78
CA LEU A 85 1.45 -14.38 -12.69
C LEU A 85 1.43 -13.60 -14.00
N PHE A 86 1.63 -12.29 -13.95
CA PHE A 86 1.46 -11.39 -15.10
C PHE A 86 2.76 -10.69 -15.53
N GLY A 87 3.87 -10.98 -14.86
CA GLY A 87 5.15 -10.30 -15.08
C GLY A 87 5.25 -8.95 -14.38
N PRO A 88 6.39 -8.26 -14.51
CA PRO A 88 6.74 -7.12 -13.66
C PRO A 88 5.83 -5.90 -13.89
N ILE A 89 5.53 -5.60 -15.17
CA ILE A 89 4.76 -4.40 -15.57
C ILE A 89 3.26 -4.62 -15.41
N TRP A 90 2.70 -5.67 -16.02
CA TRP A 90 1.26 -5.94 -15.93
C TRP A 90 0.84 -6.37 -14.53
N GLY A 91 1.70 -7.12 -13.82
CA GLY A 91 1.50 -7.45 -12.41
C GLY A 91 1.42 -6.20 -11.53
N LEU A 92 2.26 -5.20 -11.79
CA LEU A 92 2.21 -3.89 -11.11
C LEU A 92 0.91 -3.15 -11.41
N ILE A 93 0.51 -3.07 -12.68
CA ILE A 93 -0.70 -2.36 -13.08
C ILE A 93 -1.94 -2.98 -12.40
N TYR A 94 -2.11 -4.29 -12.51
CA TYR A 94 -3.29 -4.97 -11.94
C TYR A 94 -3.30 -4.93 -10.41
N THR A 95 -2.12 -5.08 -9.77
CA THR A 95 -1.99 -4.91 -8.31
C THR A 95 -2.36 -3.50 -7.88
N MET A 96 -1.85 -2.48 -8.56
CA MET A 96 -2.14 -1.08 -8.25
C MET A 96 -3.62 -0.77 -8.41
N ILE A 97 -4.29 -1.27 -9.46
CA ILE A 97 -5.73 -1.07 -9.67
C ILE A 97 -6.52 -1.70 -8.53
N GLY A 98 -6.30 -2.99 -8.25
CA GLY A 98 -7.03 -3.71 -7.21
C GLY A 98 -6.82 -3.10 -5.82
N ALA A 99 -5.57 -2.83 -5.45
CA ALA A 99 -5.22 -2.20 -4.19
C ALA A 99 -5.83 -0.80 -4.07
N THR A 100 -5.78 0.01 -5.13
CA THR A 100 -6.35 1.37 -5.11
C THR A 100 -7.85 1.34 -4.88
N ILE A 101 -8.58 0.44 -5.56
CA ILE A 101 -10.02 0.28 -5.37
C ILE A 101 -10.33 -0.20 -3.95
N GLY A 102 -9.65 -1.26 -3.49
CA GLY A 102 -9.82 -1.81 -2.14
C GLY A 102 -9.59 -0.76 -1.04
N PHE A 103 -8.46 -0.05 -1.09
CA PHE A 103 -8.16 0.99 -0.11
C PHE A 103 -9.10 2.19 -0.20
N THR A 104 -9.57 2.55 -1.39
CA THR A 104 -10.57 3.61 -1.55
C THR A 104 -11.86 3.24 -0.83
N LEU A 105 -12.30 1.98 -0.95
CA LEU A 105 -13.46 1.47 -0.22
C LEU A 105 -13.22 1.49 1.29
N ILE A 106 -12.04 1.08 1.77
CA ILE A 106 -11.67 1.21 3.19
C ILE A 106 -11.74 2.66 3.66
N PHE A 107 -11.20 3.61 2.90
CA PHE A 107 -11.23 5.03 3.28
C PHE A 107 -12.68 5.53 3.41
N ILE A 108 -13.56 5.14 2.48
CA ILE A 108 -14.98 5.50 2.50
C ILE A 108 -15.68 4.87 3.71
N LEU A 109 -15.51 3.56 3.91
CA LEU A 109 -16.13 2.81 5.01
C LEU A 109 -15.67 3.34 6.36
N THR A 110 -14.37 3.55 6.52
CA THR A 110 -13.80 4.04 7.78
C THR A 110 -14.18 5.49 8.06
N ARG A 111 -14.31 6.33 7.02
CA ARG A 111 -14.81 7.70 7.21
C ARG A 111 -16.26 7.71 7.67
N LYS A 112 -17.09 6.85 7.09
CA LYS A 112 -18.54 6.80 7.35
C LYS A 112 -18.86 6.13 8.68
N PHE A 113 -18.19 5.03 9.01
CA PHE A 113 -18.52 4.17 10.15
C PHE A 113 -17.45 4.16 11.24
N GLY A 114 -16.20 4.50 10.92
CA GLY A 114 -15.08 4.38 11.84
C GLY A 114 -15.09 5.38 12.99
N ARG A 115 -15.44 6.65 12.76
CA ARG A 115 -15.48 7.66 13.86
C ARG A 115 -16.51 7.33 14.95
N PRO A 116 -17.78 7.00 14.64
CA PRO A 116 -18.73 6.54 15.64
C PRO A 116 -18.27 5.28 16.38
N PHE A 117 -17.60 4.35 15.68
CA PHE A 117 -17.07 3.14 16.28
C PHE A 117 -15.93 3.42 17.27
N VAL A 118 -14.90 4.13 16.82
CA VAL A 118 -13.73 4.45 17.66
C VAL A 118 -14.12 5.35 18.83
N GLY A 119 -15.07 6.27 18.63
CA GLY A 119 -15.62 7.12 19.71
C GLY A 119 -16.35 6.36 20.82
N CYS A 120 -16.66 5.07 20.63
CA CYS A 120 -17.19 4.21 21.70
C CYS A 120 -16.11 3.71 22.66
N PHE A 121 -14.84 3.68 22.21
CA PHE A 121 -13.69 3.13 22.94
C PHE A 121 -12.63 4.19 23.29
N VAL A 122 -12.60 5.30 22.56
CA VAL A 122 -11.62 6.37 22.69
C VAL A 122 -12.34 7.69 22.98
N ASP A 123 -11.91 8.38 24.02
CA ASP A 123 -12.46 9.68 24.39
C ASP A 123 -12.28 10.72 23.28
N LYS A 124 -13.26 11.62 23.17
CA LYS A 124 -13.27 12.72 22.19
C LYS A 124 -11.97 13.54 22.21
N LYS A 125 -11.41 13.79 23.40
CA LYS A 125 -10.13 14.52 23.57
C LYS A 125 -8.94 13.87 22.85
N ASN A 126 -8.90 12.54 22.80
CA ASN A 126 -7.81 11.82 22.13
C ASN A 126 -8.03 11.76 20.61
N LEU A 127 -9.28 11.69 20.17
CA LEU A 127 -9.65 11.83 18.76
C LEU A 127 -9.32 13.23 18.23
N ASP A 128 -9.62 14.30 18.99
CA ASP A 128 -9.31 15.67 18.60
C ASP A 128 -7.78 15.91 18.53
N LYS A 129 -7.00 15.31 19.45
CA LYS A 129 -5.53 15.33 19.38
C LYS A 129 -5.00 14.64 18.12
N PHE A 130 -5.57 13.48 17.77
CA PHE A 130 -5.21 12.76 16.55
C PHE A 130 -5.51 13.60 15.30
N ASP A 131 -6.67 14.26 15.28
CA ASP A 131 -7.06 15.15 14.18
C ASP A 131 -6.07 16.30 14.01
N HIS A 132 -5.66 16.94 15.10
CA HIS A 132 -4.63 17.99 15.06
C HIS A 132 -3.25 17.47 14.61
N LEU A 133 -2.87 16.25 14.99
CA LEU A 133 -1.59 15.65 14.57
C LEU A 133 -1.56 15.34 13.07
N ILE A 134 -2.70 14.94 12.49
CA ILE A 134 -2.81 14.54 11.08
C ILE A 134 -3.42 15.67 10.21
N GLU A 135 -3.52 16.87 10.77
CA GLU A 135 -4.11 18.01 10.07
C GLU A 135 -3.19 18.56 8.96
N GLY A 136 -3.83 19.09 7.92
CA GLY A 136 -3.17 19.88 6.89
C GLY A 136 -2.11 19.13 6.07
N LYS A 137 -1.04 19.84 5.71
CA LYS A 137 0.02 19.33 4.83
C LYS A 137 0.94 18.31 5.54
N LYS A 138 1.10 18.45 6.86
CA LYS A 138 1.98 17.57 7.68
C LYS A 138 1.41 16.16 7.75
N GLY A 139 0.13 15.99 8.07
CA GLY A 139 -0.49 14.66 8.11
C GLY A 139 -0.48 13.94 6.76
N LYS A 140 -0.71 14.67 5.66
CA LYS A 140 -0.58 14.13 4.30
C LYS A 140 0.82 13.57 4.01
N LEU A 141 1.86 14.28 4.43
CA LEU A 141 3.24 13.80 4.30
C LEU A 141 3.46 12.55 5.15
N VAL A 142 3.05 12.56 6.42
CA VAL A 142 3.27 11.42 7.32
C VAL A 142 2.67 10.15 6.73
N ILE A 143 1.43 10.21 6.25
CA ILE A 143 0.78 9.06 5.60
C ILE A 143 1.52 8.64 4.33
N PHE A 144 1.97 9.60 3.50
CA PHE A 144 2.76 9.31 2.30
C PHE A 144 4.07 8.57 2.64
N LEU A 145 4.81 9.06 3.64
CA LEU A 145 6.07 8.46 4.06
C LEU A 145 5.87 7.06 4.63
N ILE A 146 4.78 6.84 5.37
CA ILE A 146 4.45 5.50 5.87
C ILE A 146 4.16 4.54 4.71
N TYR A 147 3.38 4.95 3.71
CA TYR A 147 3.10 4.11 2.53
C TYR A 147 4.32 3.84 1.65
N LEU A 148 5.34 4.69 1.73
CA LEU A 148 6.61 4.46 1.06
C LEU A 148 7.41 3.30 1.68
N LEU A 149 7.09 2.90 2.92
CA LEU A 149 7.73 1.80 3.62
C LEU A 149 6.99 0.48 3.27
N PRO A 150 7.57 -0.43 2.45
CA PRO A 150 6.88 -1.65 2.02
C PRO A 150 6.68 -2.68 3.14
N ALA A 151 7.41 -2.56 4.24
CA ALA A 151 7.34 -3.48 5.39
C ALA A 151 6.26 -3.12 6.41
N PHE A 152 5.59 -1.97 6.26
CA PHE A 152 4.54 -1.56 7.19
C PHE A 152 3.19 -2.18 6.78
N PRO A 153 2.34 -2.59 7.75
CA PRO A 153 1.00 -3.12 7.47
C PRO A 153 0.12 -2.02 6.87
N ASP A 154 -0.03 -2.06 5.56
CA ASP A 154 -0.68 -1.04 4.74
C ASP A 154 -2.20 -0.98 4.95
N ASP A 155 -2.82 -2.10 5.32
CA ASP A 155 -4.23 -2.18 5.70
C ASP A 155 -4.54 -1.35 6.96
N LEU A 156 -3.78 -1.55 8.04
CA LEU A 156 -3.96 -0.84 9.31
C LEU A 156 -3.79 0.67 9.14
N ILE A 157 -2.77 1.08 8.39
CA ILE A 157 -2.54 2.49 8.09
C ILE A 157 -3.70 3.06 7.28
N SER A 158 -4.33 2.26 6.42
CA SER A 158 -5.47 2.71 5.63
C SER A 158 -6.73 2.95 6.46
N PHE A 159 -6.98 2.11 7.46
CA PHE A 159 -8.02 2.37 8.46
C PHE A 159 -7.73 3.67 9.23
N VAL A 160 -6.51 3.84 9.74
CA VAL A 160 -6.12 5.05 10.48
C VAL A 160 -6.22 6.31 9.62
N ALA A 161 -5.70 6.26 8.38
CA ALA A 161 -5.79 7.34 7.41
C ALA A 161 -7.25 7.66 7.03
N GLY A 162 -8.12 6.65 7.01
CA GLY A 162 -9.56 6.78 6.82
C GLY A 162 -10.27 7.55 7.94
N LEU A 163 -9.80 7.47 9.19
CA LEU A 163 -10.35 8.22 10.34
C LEU A 163 -9.99 9.72 10.32
N SER A 164 -8.86 10.04 9.70
CA SER A 164 -8.68 11.16 8.77
C SER A 164 -9.67 12.33 8.76
N THR A 165 -9.25 13.60 8.75
CA THR A 165 -10.05 14.69 8.12
C THR A 165 -9.63 14.96 6.67
N ILE A 166 -8.54 14.34 6.20
CA ILE A 166 -8.01 14.53 4.85
C ILE A 166 -9.04 14.06 3.80
N PRO A 167 -9.26 14.82 2.70
CA PRO A 167 -10.17 14.41 1.63
C PRO A 167 -9.77 13.07 1.01
N ILE A 168 -10.75 12.20 0.73
CA ILE A 168 -10.51 10.85 0.18
C ILE A 168 -9.67 10.90 -1.10
N ARG A 169 -9.94 11.85 -2.00
CA ARG A 169 -9.14 12.05 -3.22
C ARG A 169 -7.65 12.28 -2.91
N SER A 170 -7.33 13.07 -1.88
CA SER A 170 -5.94 13.27 -1.44
C SER A 170 -5.35 11.98 -0.88
N LEU A 171 -6.11 11.22 -0.09
CA LEU A 171 -5.65 9.93 0.46
C LEU A 171 -5.37 8.90 -0.64
N VAL A 172 -6.23 8.82 -1.67
CA VAL A 172 -6.04 7.94 -2.82
C VAL A 172 -4.76 8.30 -3.58
N ILE A 173 -4.54 9.59 -3.88
CA ILE A 173 -3.33 10.03 -4.58
C ILE A 173 -2.07 9.71 -3.74
N ILE A 174 -2.11 10.02 -2.44
CA ILE A 174 -1.01 9.73 -1.51
C ILE A 174 -0.73 8.22 -1.45
N SER A 175 -1.78 7.41 -1.38
CA SER A 175 -1.73 5.95 -1.41
C SER A 175 -1.06 5.43 -2.67
N VAL A 176 -1.53 5.86 -3.84
CA VAL A 176 -1.02 5.41 -5.14
C VAL A 176 0.46 5.77 -5.26
N LEU A 177 0.83 7.02 -5.00
CA LEU A 177 2.21 7.47 -5.15
C LEU A 177 3.15 6.86 -4.11
N GLY A 178 2.69 6.69 -2.87
CA GLY A 178 3.51 6.11 -1.79
C GLY A 178 3.78 4.63 -2.02
N ARG A 179 2.77 3.88 -2.48
CA ARG A 179 2.87 2.42 -2.64
C ARG A 179 3.52 1.98 -3.95
N LEU A 180 3.51 2.81 -5.00
CA LEU A 180 4.01 2.45 -6.32
C LEU A 180 5.45 1.90 -6.29
N PRO A 181 6.43 2.52 -5.61
CA PRO A 181 7.79 1.97 -5.53
C PRO A 181 7.83 0.61 -4.83
N GLY A 182 7.07 0.46 -3.73
CA GLY A 182 7.00 -0.78 -2.96
C GLY A 182 6.40 -1.93 -3.78
N TYR A 183 5.26 -1.70 -4.45
CA TYR A 183 4.64 -2.72 -5.30
C TYR A 183 5.46 -3.02 -6.55
N ALA A 184 6.18 -2.04 -7.12
CA ALA A 184 7.10 -2.31 -8.22
C ALA A 184 8.21 -3.28 -7.77
N ILE A 185 8.84 -3.03 -6.62
CA ILE A 185 9.84 -3.95 -6.04
C ILE A 185 9.24 -5.35 -5.87
N LEU A 186 8.02 -5.45 -5.32
CA LEU A 186 7.35 -6.72 -5.09
C LEU A 186 7.01 -7.46 -6.39
N THR A 187 6.50 -6.78 -7.43
CA THR A 187 6.13 -7.46 -8.68
C THR A 187 7.36 -7.88 -9.47
N PHE A 188 8.44 -7.09 -9.44
CA PHE A 188 9.72 -7.46 -10.04
C PHE A 188 10.35 -8.64 -9.29
N THR A 189 10.29 -8.63 -7.96
CA THR A 189 10.72 -9.76 -7.11
C THR A 189 9.91 -11.01 -7.41
N GLY A 190 8.58 -10.90 -7.47
CA GLY A 190 7.66 -11.99 -7.75
C GLY A 190 7.91 -12.65 -9.10
N HIS A 191 8.23 -11.85 -10.12
CA HIS A 191 8.63 -12.36 -11.43
C HIS A 191 9.98 -13.11 -11.39
N GLY A 192 10.95 -12.60 -10.62
CA GLY A 192 12.26 -13.26 -10.46
C GLY A 192 12.18 -14.64 -9.80
N LEU A 193 11.22 -14.83 -8.88
CA LEU A 193 10.97 -16.13 -8.23
C LEU A 193 10.55 -17.21 -9.24
N THR A 194 9.89 -16.85 -10.34
CA THR A 194 9.51 -17.79 -11.41
C THR A 194 10.72 -18.45 -12.07
N PHE A 195 11.86 -17.76 -12.14
CA PHE A 195 13.06 -18.24 -12.85
C PHE A 195 14.15 -18.80 -11.93
N LYS A 196 13.88 -19.00 -10.62
CA LYS A 196 14.91 -19.27 -9.59
C LYS A 196 16.09 -18.29 -9.64
N ASN A 197 15.85 -17.11 -10.20
CA ASN A 197 16.88 -16.10 -10.40
C ASN A 197 16.75 -15.08 -9.28
N LEU A 198 17.71 -15.09 -8.35
CA LEU A 198 17.71 -14.20 -7.18
C LEU A 198 18.13 -12.76 -7.53
N SER A 199 18.66 -12.52 -8.73
CA SER A 199 19.12 -11.19 -9.14
C SER A 199 18.06 -10.08 -9.06
N PRO A 200 16.77 -10.28 -9.45
CA PRO A 200 15.76 -9.22 -9.34
C PRO A 200 15.39 -8.94 -7.88
N VAL A 201 15.51 -9.94 -7.01
CA VAL A 201 15.26 -9.81 -5.56
C VAL A 201 16.34 -8.95 -4.91
N ILE A 202 17.60 -9.24 -5.22
CA ILE A 202 18.76 -8.50 -4.71
C ILE A 202 18.72 -7.04 -5.19
N VAL A 203 18.43 -6.82 -6.48
CA VAL A 203 18.28 -5.47 -7.04
C VAL A 203 17.12 -4.71 -6.38
N SER A 204 15.97 -5.35 -6.18
CA SER A 204 14.80 -4.70 -5.57
C SER A 204 15.04 -4.34 -4.09
N ILE A 205 15.70 -5.22 -3.31
CA ILE A 205 16.11 -4.93 -1.93
C ILE A 205 17.15 -3.80 -1.91
N SER A 206 18.08 -3.78 -2.86
CA SER A 206 19.13 -2.75 -2.94
C SER A 206 18.52 -1.39 -3.26
N ILE A 207 17.59 -1.31 -4.22
CA ILE A 207 16.81 -0.10 -4.53
C ILE A 207 16.04 0.36 -3.30
N LEU A 208 15.43 -0.57 -2.54
CA LEU A 208 14.72 -0.22 -1.31
C LEU A 208 15.64 0.42 -0.27
N LEU A 209 16.80 -0.20 0.00
CA LEU A 209 17.77 0.30 0.95
C LEU A 209 18.30 1.68 0.53
N ILE A 210 18.51 1.90 -0.78
CA ILE A 210 18.91 3.20 -1.32
C ILE A 210 17.80 4.24 -1.14
N LEU A 211 16.53 3.89 -1.42
CA LEU A 211 15.40 4.79 -1.22
C LEU A 211 15.22 5.17 0.27
N LEU A 212 15.39 4.22 1.18
CA LEU A 212 15.34 4.46 2.63
C LEU A 212 16.52 5.32 3.09
N ALA A 213 17.74 5.01 2.63
CA ALA A 213 18.94 5.77 2.96
C ALA A 213 18.86 7.21 2.44
N THR A 214 18.38 7.41 1.20
CA THR A 214 18.19 8.74 0.61
C THR A 214 17.08 9.52 1.30
N ALA A 215 15.95 8.89 1.64
CA ALA A 215 14.89 9.51 2.42
C ALA A 215 15.36 9.92 3.82
N TRP A 216 16.16 9.08 4.48
CA TRP A 216 16.75 9.38 5.79
C TRP A 216 17.78 10.51 5.70
N TRP A 217 18.67 10.48 4.72
CA TRP A 217 19.66 11.54 4.47
C TRP A 217 18.97 12.88 4.18
N LYS A 218 17.94 12.88 3.33
CA LYS A 218 17.20 14.08 2.95
C LYS A 218 16.04 14.41 3.90
N ARG A 219 15.98 13.82 5.09
CA ARG A 219 14.86 14.03 6.05
C ARG A 219 14.56 15.50 6.33
N LYS A 220 15.60 16.34 6.49
CA LYS A 220 15.44 17.79 6.73
C LYS A 220 14.91 18.51 5.49
N TRP A 221 15.42 18.17 4.32
CA TRP A 221 14.94 18.72 3.05
C TRP A 221 13.50 18.31 2.73
N LEU A 222 13.13 17.06 3.02
CA LEU A 222 11.76 16.56 2.91
C LEU A 222 10.83 17.30 3.87
N GLN A 223 11.27 17.58 5.10
CA GLN A 223 10.53 18.41 6.04
C GLN A 223 10.35 19.84 5.51
N ASP A 224 11.42 20.48 5.01
CA ASP A 224 11.38 21.86 4.50
C ASP A 224 10.53 22.00 3.23
N PHE A 225 10.61 21.02 2.32
CA PHE A 225 9.77 20.93 1.12
C PHE A 225 8.29 20.85 1.47
N VAL A 226 7.97 20.11 2.52
CA VAL A 226 6.59 19.84 2.94
C VAL A 226 5.98 21.02 3.67
N LEU A 227 6.79 21.73 4.45
CA LEU A 227 6.40 22.94 5.17
C LEU A 227 6.25 24.14 4.24
N HIS A 228 6.86 24.12 3.05
CA HIS A 228 6.80 25.24 2.12
C HIS A 228 5.42 25.45 1.51
N ASN A 229 4.94 26.69 1.59
CA ASN A 229 3.57 26.99 1.18
C ASN A 229 3.37 26.95 -0.34
N ASN A 230 4.42 27.28 -1.10
CA ASN A 230 4.41 27.36 -2.56
C ASN A 230 5.40 26.34 -3.18
N LYS A 231 4.90 25.12 -3.41
CA LYS A 231 5.71 23.95 -3.82
C LYS A 231 6.44 24.17 -5.14
N ILE A 232 5.79 24.84 -6.11
CA ILE A 232 6.36 25.12 -7.44
C ILE A 232 7.56 26.06 -7.33
N LEU A 233 7.50 27.07 -6.45
CA LEU A 233 8.59 28.02 -6.24
C LEU A 233 9.77 27.39 -5.49
N PHE A 234 9.47 26.55 -4.48
CA PHE A 234 10.49 25.79 -3.76
C PHE A 234 11.21 24.80 -4.68
N ILE A 235 10.45 24.08 -5.52
CA ILE A 235 10.98 23.23 -6.58
C ILE A 235 11.83 24.09 -7.51
N LYS A 236 11.32 25.16 -8.14
CA LYS A 236 12.12 26.02 -9.04
C LYS A 236 13.44 26.51 -8.43
N ARG A 237 13.46 26.89 -7.15
CA ARG A 237 14.68 27.33 -6.44
C ARG A 237 15.68 26.21 -6.13
N HIS A 238 15.21 25.03 -5.72
CA HIS A 238 16.09 23.90 -5.36
C HIS A 238 16.41 22.95 -6.53
N TRP A 239 15.57 22.95 -7.56
CA TRP A 239 15.68 22.11 -8.75
C TRP A 239 16.87 22.50 -9.62
N LYS A 240 17.10 23.81 -9.83
CA LYS A 240 18.27 24.28 -10.60
C LYS A 240 19.61 23.90 -9.96
N LYS A 241 19.64 23.68 -8.63
CA LYS A 241 20.85 23.33 -7.87
C LYS A 241 21.02 21.82 -7.66
N SER A 242 19.94 21.04 -7.73
CA SER A 242 19.95 19.60 -7.40
C SER A 242 19.80 18.68 -8.62
N TRP A 243 19.38 19.20 -9.78
CA TRP A 243 19.16 18.43 -11.02
C TRP A 243 20.39 17.62 -11.48
N PRO A 244 21.63 18.17 -11.48
CA PRO A 244 22.81 17.40 -11.90
C PRO A 244 23.08 16.20 -10.99
N ILE A 245 22.82 16.37 -9.69
CA ILE A 245 23.03 15.33 -8.67
C ILE A 245 21.95 14.25 -8.79
N ILE A 246 20.69 14.64 -9.00
CA ILE A 246 19.58 13.68 -9.21
C ILE A 246 19.80 12.89 -10.51
N LEU A 247 20.24 13.55 -11.60
CA LEU A 247 20.61 12.89 -12.84
C LEU A 247 21.78 11.93 -12.64
N LEU A 248 22.82 12.35 -11.91
CA LEU A 248 23.95 11.48 -11.56
C LEU A 248 23.51 10.26 -10.76
N TRP A 249 22.61 10.40 -9.79
CA TRP A 249 22.09 9.26 -9.03
C TRP A 249 21.18 8.35 -9.86
N ILE A 250 20.32 8.90 -10.71
CA ILE A 250 19.49 8.11 -11.62
C ILE A 250 20.37 7.35 -12.61
N VAL A 251 21.36 8.01 -13.21
CA VAL A 251 22.32 7.40 -14.13
C VAL A 251 23.16 6.35 -13.39
N ALA A 252 23.64 6.64 -12.18
CA ALA A 252 24.40 5.67 -11.37
C ALA A 252 23.55 4.46 -10.98
N ILE A 253 22.28 4.63 -10.65
CA ILE A 253 21.36 3.53 -10.33
C ILE A 253 21.07 2.70 -11.59
N ILE A 254 20.85 3.35 -12.74
CA ILE A 254 20.62 2.65 -14.02
C ILE A 254 21.89 1.88 -14.42
N VAL A 255 23.06 2.52 -14.36
CA VAL A 255 24.36 1.89 -14.69
C VAL A 255 24.68 0.75 -13.72
N ALA A 256 24.43 0.93 -12.42
CA ALA A 256 24.60 -0.14 -11.44
C ALA A 256 23.62 -1.29 -11.67
N ALA A 257 22.35 -1.01 -11.98
CA ALA A 257 21.36 -2.03 -12.30
C ALA A 257 21.74 -2.82 -13.57
N ILE A 258 22.22 -2.13 -14.62
CA ILE A 258 22.70 -2.75 -15.86
C ILE A 258 23.97 -3.57 -15.59
N ALA A 259 24.95 -3.02 -14.88
CA ALA A 259 26.19 -3.72 -14.57
C ALA A 259 25.94 -4.95 -13.69
N ILE A 260 25.04 -4.86 -12.71
CA ILE A 260 24.64 -6.00 -11.88
C ILE A 260 23.91 -7.05 -12.72
N TYR A 261 23.05 -6.63 -13.66
CA TYR A 261 22.36 -7.53 -14.58
C TYR A 261 23.34 -8.26 -15.53
N GLU A 262 24.29 -7.53 -16.11
CA GLU A 262 25.34 -8.07 -16.99
C GLU A 262 26.29 -9.02 -16.24
N ILE A 263 26.75 -8.63 -15.05
CA ILE A 263 27.63 -9.47 -14.22
C ILE A 263 26.87 -10.72 -13.75
N ALA A 264 25.60 -10.59 -13.35
CA ALA A 264 24.77 -11.73 -13.02
C ALA A 264 24.56 -12.65 -14.24
N GLY A 265 24.38 -12.08 -15.42
CA GLY A 265 24.32 -12.82 -16.69
C GLY A 265 25.61 -13.58 -16.99
N LEU A 266 26.76 -12.93 -16.87
CA LEU A 266 28.08 -13.54 -17.10
C LEU A 266 28.40 -14.66 -16.09
N ILE A 267 28.04 -14.49 -14.81
CA ILE A 267 28.27 -15.51 -13.78
C ILE A 267 27.34 -16.71 -13.95
N LEU A 268 26.10 -16.49 -14.42
CA LEU A 268 25.09 -17.54 -14.57
C LEU A 268 25.16 -18.27 -15.92
N TYR A 269 25.60 -17.61 -17.00
CA TYR A 269 25.67 -18.18 -18.35
C TYR A 269 27.10 -18.42 -18.87
N GLY A 270 28.14 -17.92 -18.19
CA GLY A 270 29.55 -18.06 -18.59
C GLY A 270 30.24 -19.38 -18.20
N ARG A 271 29.48 -20.44 -17.92
CA ARG A 271 30.01 -21.82 -17.80
C ARG A 271 29.36 -22.73 -18.84
N TYR A 272 29.67 -22.49 -20.10
CA TYR A 272 29.70 -23.50 -21.16
C TYR A 272 30.89 -23.21 -22.06
#